data_AF-A0A7V2SKJ2-F1
#
_entry.id   AF-A0A7V2SKJ2-F1
#
_cell.length_a   1.000
_cell.length_b   1.000
_cell.length_c   1.000
_cell.angle_alpha   90.00
_cell.angle_beta   90.00
_cell.angle_gamma   90.00
#
_symmetry.space_group_name_H-M   'P 1'
#
loop_
_entity.id
_entity.type
_entity.pdbx_description
1 polymer ?
#
loop_
_entity_poly.entity_id
_entity_poly.type
_entity_poly.pdbx_seq_one_letter_code
_entity_poly.pdbx_strand_id
1 'polypeptide(L)'
;MAKVVFSTWRGERIDNRGKAPEAWEESAFKLPENYDEGTPSKAFIGWDGVAIFDEEIDAVRLATEYAATYQEYSEACGRCAPGRWGGRILYDLLDKIARGEGSFEDVEHLREVSQTMMLTSKCEIGRTVPKPILDLMEHYKEQFDTCIAEQKPSVHYGRDDLNYIAKVTAPCIDMCPSHVDIPAYIEGVRDMVFTESLEATRQTMPLAHTCGRVCPHPCEDACRRANLDEPISIMELKRLGADYETDHGLGFLHPQEPKPLRNDGKKVAIVGAGPAGLTAAYYLGLEGIKVDIFEELPVLG
;
A
#
# COMPACT_ATOMS: atom_id res chain seq x y z
N MET A 1 -21.00 16.40 -4.52
CA MET A 1 -20.27 16.36 -3.24
C MET A 1 -20.61 15.04 -2.59
N ALA A 2 -19.64 14.42 -1.93
CA ALA A 2 -19.78 13.03 -1.49
C ALA A 2 -20.92 12.87 -0.49
N LYS A 3 -21.83 11.92 -0.74
CA LYS A 3 -22.92 11.57 0.15
C LYS A 3 -22.35 10.73 1.31
N VAL A 4 -21.93 11.39 2.39
CA VAL A 4 -21.34 10.75 3.58
C VAL A 4 -22.44 10.35 4.56
N VAL A 5 -22.57 9.07 4.85
CA VAL A 5 -23.47 8.53 5.89
C VAL A 5 -22.83 8.68 7.26
N PHE A 6 -21.55 8.34 7.37
CA PHE A 6 -20.79 8.42 8.63
C PHE A 6 -19.30 8.64 8.33
N SER A 7 -18.60 9.45 9.12
CA SER A 7 -17.16 9.65 8.98
C SER A 7 -16.49 9.99 10.32
N THR A 8 -15.27 9.48 10.51
CA THR A 8 -14.31 9.92 11.54
C THR A 8 -13.01 10.46 10.94
N TRP A 9 -12.98 10.59 9.60
CA TRP A 9 -11.77 10.89 8.83
C TRP A 9 -11.07 12.16 9.32
N ARG A 10 -9.78 12.02 9.67
CA ARG A 10 -8.94 13.12 10.16
C ARG A 10 -9.51 13.88 11.35
N GLY A 11 -10.26 13.18 12.20
CA GLY A 11 -10.90 13.75 13.39
C GLY A 11 -12.17 14.56 13.10
N GLU A 12 -12.61 14.66 11.85
CA GLU A 12 -13.93 15.19 11.51
C GLU A 12 -14.97 14.10 11.75
N ARG A 13 -15.86 14.33 12.71
CA ARG A 13 -16.97 13.43 13.01
C ARG A 13 -18.23 13.90 12.29
N ILE A 14 -18.74 13.07 11.38
CA ILE A 14 -20.03 13.26 10.71
C ILE A 14 -20.88 12.01 10.95
N ASP A 15 -22.13 12.22 11.35
CA ASP A 15 -23.09 11.14 11.54
C ASP A 15 -24.46 11.57 10.98
N ASN A 16 -24.76 11.11 9.77
CA ASN A 16 -25.99 11.42 9.04
C ASN A 16 -27.01 10.27 9.11
N ARG A 17 -26.70 9.18 9.82
CA ARG A 17 -27.59 8.02 9.97
C ARG A 17 -28.91 8.44 10.61
N GLY A 18 -30.03 8.06 9.98
CA GLY A 18 -31.37 8.40 10.47
C GLY A 18 -31.78 9.88 10.32
N LYS A 19 -30.95 10.73 9.70
CA LYS A 19 -31.31 12.12 9.39
C LYS A 19 -31.95 12.22 8.00
N ALA A 20 -32.89 13.14 7.84
CA ALA A 20 -33.45 13.48 6.53
C ALA A 20 -32.36 14.12 5.64
N PRO A 21 -32.36 13.90 4.30
CA PRO A 21 -31.30 14.37 3.39
C PRO A 21 -30.98 15.87 3.48
N GLU A 22 -31.95 16.69 3.86
CA GLU A 22 -31.82 18.15 3.97
C GLU A 22 -31.03 18.58 5.20
N ALA A 23 -30.85 17.70 6.18
CA ALA A 23 -30.13 17.93 7.44
C ALA A 23 -28.74 17.28 7.45
N TRP A 24 -28.26 16.80 6.30
CA TRP A 24 -26.98 16.12 6.19
C TRP A 24 -25.83 17.10 6.30
N GLU A 25 -24.88 16.75 7.16
CA GLU A 25 -23.61 17.46 7.27
C GLU A 25 -22.67 16.97 6.16
N GLU A 26 -22.03 17.92 5.46
CA GLU A 26 -21.05 17.63 4.41
C GLU A 26 -19.63 17.60 4.97
N SER A 27 -18.79 16.72 4.42
CA SER A 27 -17.37 16.68 4.80
C SER A 27 -16.59 17.86 4.23
N ALA A 28 -15.72 18.44 5.05
CA ALA A 28 -14.75 19.43 4.60
C ALA A 28 -13.68 18.81 3.68
N PHE A 29 -13.55 17.47 3.68
CA PHE A 29 -12.57 16.74 2.89
C PHE A 29 -13.17 16.20 1.58
N LYS A 30 -12.33 16.17 0.53
CA LYS A 30 -12.66 15.45 -0.70
C LYS A 30 -12.41 13.97 -0.49
N LEU A 31 -13.47 13.24 -0.16
CA LEU A 31 -13.46 11.80 0.08
C LEU A 31 -13.73 11.02 -1.20
N PRO A 32 -13.15 9.81 -1.37
CA PRO A 32 -13.30 9.01 -2.59
C PRO A 32 -14.65 8.27 -2.60
N GLU A 33 -15.74 9.00 -2.89
CA GLU A 33 -17.07 8.40 -3.09
C GLU A 33 -17.12 7.51 -4.33
N ASN A 34 -16.25 7.75 -5.32
CA ASN A 34 -16.11 6.91 -6.50
C ASN A 34 -14.66 6.46 -6.60
N TYR A 35 -14.46 5.16 -6.84
CA TYR A 35 -13.12 4.59 -7.02
C TYR A 35 -12.56 4.93 -8.41
N ASP A 36 -13.38 4.77 -9.45
CA ASP A 36 -13.10 5.15 -10.84
C ASP A 36 -14.34 5.76 -11.51
N GLU A 37 -14.25 6.04 -12.82
CA GLU A 37 -15.37 6.54 -13.62
C GLU A 37 -16.48 5.48 -13.73
N GLY A 38 -17.40 5.49 -12.76
CA GLY A 38 -18.62 4.66 -12.76
C GLY A 38 -18.71 3.63 -11.65
N THR A 39 -17.67 3.46 -10.82
CA THR A 39 -17.71 2.56 -9.67
C THR A 39 -17.84 3.33 -8.35
N PRO A 40 -19.04 3.41 -7.76
CA PRO A 40 -19.24 4.03 -6.46
C PRO A 40 -18.58 3.18 -5.36
N SER A 41 -17.93 3.85 -4.41
CA SER A 41 -17.34 3.24 -3.22
C SER A 41 -18.38 3.20 -2.11
N LYS A 42 -18.48 2.08 -1.40
CA LYS A 42 -19.36 1.96 -0.22
C LYS A 42 -18.74 2.55 1.04
N ALA A 43 -17.43 2.38 1.17
CA ALA A 43 -16.64 2.81 2.32
C ALA A 43 -15.21 3.12 1.88
N PHE A 44 -14.57 4.00 2.63
CA PHE A 44 -13.16 4.32 2.55
C PHE A 44 -12.57 4.24 3.96
N ILE A 45 -11.56 3.40 4.12
CA ILE A 45 -10.85 3.21 5.40
C ILE A 45 -9.37 3.51 5.19
N GLY A 46 -8.77 4.23 6.14
CA GLY A 46 -7.35 4.55 6.08
C GLY A 46 -6.75 4.87 7.44
N TRP A 47 -5.50 5.32 7.43
CA TRP A 47 -4.70 5.55 8.62
C TRP A 47 -5.32 6.52 9.65
N ASP A 48 -6.22 7.41 9.23
CA ASP A 48 -6.79 8.45 10.11
C ASP A 48 -8.32 8.36 10.27
N GLY A 49 -8.88 7.16 10.14
CA GLY A 49 -10.31 6.91 10.36
C GLY A 49 -11.00 6.30 9.14
N VAL A 50 -12.33 6.42 9.13
CA VAL A 50 -13.20 5.82 8.12
C VAL A 50 -14.19 6.86 7.58
N ALA A 51 -14.58 6.70 6.32
CA ALA A 51 -15.70 7.38 5.70
C ALA A 51 -16.63 6.36 5.04
N ILE A 52 -17.91 6.43 5.35
CA ILE A 52 -18.94 5.49 4.92
C ILE A 52 -19.95 6.26 4.05
N PHE A 53 -20.24 5.72 2.87
CA PHE A 53 -21.12 6.34 1.87
C PHE A 53 -22.43 5.56 1.65
N ASP A 54 -22.46 4.30 2.07
CA ASP A 54 -23.62 3.39 2.00
C ASP A 54 -24.11 3.08 3.42
N GLU A 55 -25.42 2.86 3.62
CA GLU A 55 -25.95 2.42 4.93
C GLU A 55 -25.83 0.90 5.10
N GLU A 56 -25.81 0.14 4.00
CA GLU A 56 -25.71 -1.31 3.98
C GLU A 56 -24.25 -1.78 4.04
N ILE A 57 -23.52 -1.37 5.08
CA ILE A 57 -22.13 -1.78 5.30
C ILE A 57 -22.00 -2.79 6.44
N ASP A 58 -21.04 -3.69 6.28
CA ASP A 58 -20.59 -4.59 7.32
C ASP A 58 -19.27 -4.06 7.90
N ALA A 59 -19.37 -3.39 9.05
CA ALA A 59 -18.25 -2.75 9.74
C ALA A 59 -17.26 -3.80 10.26
N VAL A 60 -17.77 -4.98 10.64
CA VAL A 60 -16.94 -6.08 11.12
C VAL A 60 -16.07 -6.57 9.96
N ARG A 61 -16.68 -6.88 8.80
CA ARG A 61 -15.94 -7.32 7.62
C ARG A 61 -14.98 -6.25 7.10
N LEU A 62 -15.40 -4.99 7.06
CA LEU A 62 -14.53 -3.87 6.64
C LEU A 62 -13.27 -3.77 7.53
N ALA A 63 -13.44 -3.90 8.86
CA ALA A 63 -12.31 -3.92 9.78
C ALA A 63 -11.41 -5.14 9.55
N THR A 64 -11.98 -6.34 9.35
CA THR A 64 -11.23 -7.57 9.06
C THR A 64 -10.38 -7.42 7.81
N GLU A 65 -10.93 -6.90 6.72
CA GLU A 65 -10.22 -6.72 5.44
C GLU A 65 -9.10 -5.68 5.55
N TYR A 66 -9.34 -4.60 6.30
CA TYR A 66 -8.31 -3.61 6.58
C TYR A 66 -7.16 -4.21 7.41
N ALA A 67 -7.47 -5.02 8.42
CA ALA A 67 -6.47 -5.73 9.21
C ALA A 67 -5.72 -6.79 8.39
N ALA A 68 -6.40 -7.51 7.49
CA ALA A 68 -5.79 -8.48 6.57
C ALA A 68 -4.77 -7.80 5.64
N THR A 69 -5.17 -6.67 5.03
CA THR A 69 -4.29 -5.86 4.18
C THR A 69 -3.05 -5.38 4.94
N TYR A 70 -3.24 -4.90 6.18
CA TYR A 70 -2.11 -4.52 7.02
C TYR A 70 -1.23 -5.73 7.36
N GLN A 71 -1.82 -6.91 7.60
CA GLN A 71 -1.07 -8.11 7.91
C GLN A 71 -0.11 -8.47 6.77
N GLU A 72 -0.58 -8.49 5.51
CA GLU A 72 0.27 -8.73 4.34
C GLU A 72 1.46 -7.75 4.29
N TYR A 73 1.20 -6.46 4.51
CA TYR A 73 2.26 -5.44 4.59
C TYR A 73 3.21 -5.65 5.79
N SER A 74 2.66 -5.99 6.95
CA SER A 74 3.42 -6.13 8.20
C SER A 74 4.28 -7.39 8.21
N GLU A 75 3.85 -8.47 7.57
CA GLU A 75 4.66 -9.66 7.33
C GLU A 75 5.80 -9.36 6.39
N ALA A 76 5.55 -8.54 5.36
CA ALA A 76 6.59 -8.10 4.43
C ALA A 76 7.66 -7.25 5.13
N CYS A 77 7.31 -6.33 6.04
CA CYS A 77 8.33 -5.51 6.72
C CYS A 77 8.96 -6.20 7.94
N GLY A 78 8.18 -6.88 8.78
CA GLY A 78 8.63 -7.70 9.91
C GLY A 78 9.46 -7.02 11.02
N ARG A 79 9.67 -5.70 10.98
CA ARG A 79 10.74 -4.99 11.73
C ARG A 79 10.49 -4.77 13.22
N CYS A 80 9.24 -4.83 13.67
CA CYS A 80 8.89 -4.67 15.08
C CYS A 80 7.85 -5.71 15.49
N ALA A 81 8.04 -6.30 16.67
CA ALA A 81 7.10 -7.26 17.24
C ALA A 81 5.66 -6.72 17.33
N PRO A 82 5.40 -5.48 17.84
CA PRO A 82 4.03 -4.96 17.88
C PRO A 82 3.40 -4.81 16.50
N GLY A 83 4.15 -4.37 15.47
CA GLY A 83 3.61 -4.28 14.11
C GLY A 83 3.31 -5.66 13.51
N ARG A 84 4.29 -6.57 13.53
CA ARG A 84 4.20 -7.89 12.90
C ARG A 84 3.21 -8.82 13.60
N TRP A 85 3.34 -8.97 14.92
CA TRP A 85 2.49 -9.89 15.69
C TRP A 85 1.18 -9.23 16.10
N GLY A 86 1.19 -7.93 16.40
CA GLY A 86 -0.05 -7.20 16.68
C GLY A 86 -0.96 -7.17 15.45
N GLY A 87 -0.42 -6.93 14.25
CA GLY A 87 -1.19 -7.03 13.00
C GLY A 87 -1.88 -8.39 12.84
N ARG A 88 -1.16 -9.47 13.15
CA ARG A 88 -1.70 -10.83 13.06
C ARG A 88 -2.83 -11.05 14.04
N ILE A 89 -2.64 -10.61 15.28
CA ILE A 89 -3.65 -10.73 16.34
C ILE A 89 -4.89 -9.90 15.99
N LEU A 90 -4.74 -8.67 15.47
CA LEU A 90 -5.87 -7.87 15.01
C LEU A 90 -6.69 -8.62 13.96
N TYR A 91 -6.03 -9.15 12.92
CA TYR A 91 -6.71 -9.92 11.87
C TYR A 91 -7.39 -11.18 12.43
N ASP A 92 -6.69 -12.01 13.20
CA ASP A 92 -7.23 -13.27 13.71
C ASP A 92 -8.44 -13.04 14.64
N LEU A 93 -8.41 -12.01 15.50
CA LEU A 93 -9.54 -11.66 16.36
C LEU A 93 -10.72 -11.10 15.57
N LEU A 94 -10.47 -10.22 14.59
CA LEU A 94 -11.52 -9.67 13.74
C LEU A 94 -12.16 -10.75 12.86
N ASP A 95 -11.37 -11.66 12.29
CA ASP A 95 -11.87 -12.79 11.52
C ASP A 95 -12.70 -13.75 12.40
N LYS A 96 -12.22 -14.05 13.61
CA LYS A 96 -12.98 -14.85 14.59
C LYS A 96 -14.34 -14.22 14.92
N ILE A 97 -14.38 -12.91 15.13
CA ILE A 97 -15.64 -12.18 15.36
C ILE A 97 -16.52 -12.22 14.10
N ALA A 98 -15.93 -11.98 12.92
CA ALA A 98 -16.66 -12.00 11.64
C ALA A 98 -17.26 -13.37 11.29
N ARG A 99 -16.65 -14.47 11.77
CA ARG A 99 -17.20 -15.83 11.67
C ARG A 99 -18.35 -16.13 12.63
N GLY A 100 -18.61 -15.25 13.60
CA GLY A 100 -19.57 -15.51 14.67
C GLY A 100 -19.04 -16.43 15.76
N GLU A 101 -17.72 -16.58 15.86
CA GLU A 101 -17.04 -17.42 16.88
C GLU A 101 -16.36 -16.57 17.97
N GLY A 102 -16.53 -15.25 17.91
CA GLY A 102 -15.93 -14.29 18.83
C GLY A 102 -16.64 -14.21 20.18
N SER A 103 -15.96 -13.63 21.15
CA SER A 103 -16.46 -13.36 22.50
C SER A 103 -16.22 -11.89 22.89
N PHE A 104 -16.89 -11.42 23.95
CA PHE A 104 -16.62 -10.07 24.47
C PHE A 104 -15.19 -9.91 25.02
N GLU A 105 -14.55 -11.00 25.44
CA GLU A 105 -13.13 -10.98 25.85
C GLU A 105 -12.20 -10.72 24.66
N ASP A 106 -12.54 -11.23 23.47
CA ASP A 106 -11.77 -10.96 22.24
C ASP A 106 -11.82 -9.47 21.87
N VAL A 107 -12.94 -8.78 22.12
CA VAL A 107 -13.09 -7.34 21.89
C VAL A 107 -12.18 -6.54 22.83
N GLU A 108 -12.11 -6.91 24.11
CA GLU A 108 -11.21 -6.25 25.05
C GLU A 108 -9.73 -6.50 24.71
N HIS A 109 -9.39 -7.74 24.35
CA HIS A 109 -8.03 -8.08 23.91
C HIS A 109 -7.63 -7.32 22.64
N LEU A 110 -8.55 -7.18 21.68
CA LEU A 110 -8.34 -6.38 20.48
C LEU A 110 -8.06 -4.91 20.83
N ARG A 111 -8.76 -4.32 21.81
CA ARG A 111 -8.46 -2.95 22.29
C ARG A 111 -7.08 -2.85 22.95
N GLU A 112 -6.70 -3.81 23.77
CA GLU A 112 -5.40 -3.83 24.44
C GLU A 112 -4.24 -3.89 23.43
N VAL A 113 -4.33 -4.80 22.46
CA VAL A 113 -3.34 -4.94 21.38
C VAL A 113 -3.28 -3.67 20.56
N SER A 114 -4.44 -3.10 20.21
CA SER A 114 -4.53 -1.84 19.47
C SER A 114 -3.79 -0.71 20.18
N GLN A 115 -4.06 -0.49 21.48
CA GLN A 115 -3.40 0.54 22.27
C GLN A 115 -1.87 0.30 22.36
N THR A 116 -1.45 -0.95 22.54
CA THR A 116 -0.04 -1.32 22.58
C THR A 116 0.65 -1.00 21.26
N MET A 117 0.03 -1.34 20.13
CA MET A 117 0.55 -1.03 18.80
C MET A 117 0.68 0.49 18.57
N MET A 118 -0.34 1.27 18.93
CA MET A 118 -0.33 2.74 18.81
C MET A 118 0.85 3.39 19.58
N LEU A 119 1.22 2.83 20.72
CA LEU A 119 2.28 3.35 21.59
C LEU A 119 3.68 2.84 21.23
N THR A 120 3.81 1.59 20.76
CA THR A 120 5.12 0.89 20.72
C THR A 120 5.60 0.50 19.33
N SER A 121 4.75 0.60 18.29
CA SER A 121 5.17 0.35 16.90
C SER A 121 6.27 1.34 16.45
N LYS A 122 7.26 0.84 15.71
CA LYS A 122 8.42 1.64 15.25
C LYS A 122 8.06 2.68 14.19
N CYS A 123 7.07 2.38 13.34
CA CYS A 123 6.66 3.23 12.23
C CYS A 123 5.24 3.73 12.42
N GLU A 124 4.91 4.84 11.76
CA GLU A 124 3.58 5.44 11.89
C GLU A 124 2.47 4.53 11.35
N ILE A 125 2.71 3.71 10.31
CA ILE A 125 1.71 2.77 9.80
C ILE A 125 1.24 1.80 10.91
N GLY A 126 2.19 1.20 11.64
CA GLY A 126 1.87 0.30 12.76
C GLY A 126 1.27 1.02 13.96
N ARG A 127 1.46 2.34 14.09
CA ARG A 127 0.82 3.15 15.13
C ARG A 127 -0.58 3.59 14.73
N THR A 128 -0.85 3.78 13.45
CA THR A 128 -2.13 4.32 12.97
C THR A 128 -3.14 3.25 12.57
N VAL A 129 -2.69 2.04 12.17
CA VAL A 129 -3.60 0.95 11.76
C VAL A 129 -4.70 0.65 12.79
N PRO A 130 -4.48 0.71 14.12
CA PRO A 130 -5.55 0.37 15.04
C PRO A 130 -6.65 1.44 15.11
N LYS A 131 -6.37 2.69 14.73
CA LYS A 131 -7.29 3.82 14.87
C LYS A 131 -8.65 3.58 14.18
N PRO A 132 -8.73 3.35 12.86
CA PRO A 132 -10.03 3.14 12.21
C PRO A 132 -10.75 1.88 12.68
N ILE A 133 -10.02 0.86 13.15
CA ILE A 133 -10.61 -0.35 13.74
C ILE A 133 -11.33 0.00 15.04
N LEU A 134 -10.68 0.78 15.92
CA LEU A 134 -11.28 1.26 17.15
C LEU A 134 -12.50 2.16 16.88
N ASP A 135 -12.42 3.06 15.89
CA ASP A 135 -13.55 3.91 15.49
C ASP A 135 -14.76 3.07 15.05
N LEU A 136 -14.54 2.01 14.26
CA LEU A 136 -15.61 1.10 13.84
C LEU A 136 -16.19 0.32 15.03
N MET A 137 -15.36 -0.16 15.94
CA MET A 137 -15.82 -0.86 17.15
C MET A 137 -16.66 0.04 18.07
N GLU A 138 -16.34 1.35 18.13
CA GLU A 138 -17.09 2.31 18.94
C GLU A 138 -18.42 2.68 18.27
N HIS A 139 -18.40 3.02 16.98
CA HIS A 139 -19.54 3.62 16.29
C HIS A 139 -20.46 2.62 15.57
N TYR A 140 -20.01 1.38 15.38
CA TYR A 140 -20.78 0.25 14.86
C TYR A 140 -20.80 -0.92 15.85
N LYS A 141 -20.68 -0.63 17.15
CA LYS A 141 -20.66 -1.62 18.24
C LYS A 141 -21.76 -2.67 18.12
N GLU A 142 -22.97 -2.27 17.73
CA GLU A 142 -24.11 -3.17 17.57
C GLU A 142 -23.84 -4.31 16.57
N GLN A 143 -23.11 -4.06 15.48
CA GLN A 143 -22.75 -5.11 14.52
C GLN A 143 -21.77 -6.13 15.12
N PHE A 144 -20.77 -5.66 15.88
CA PHE A 144 -19.83 -6.52 16.60
C PHE A 144 -20.55 -7.33 17.69
N ASP A 145 -21.38 -6.66 18.50
CA ASP A 145 -22.16 -7.28 19.57
C ASP A 145 -23.12 -8.34 19.02
N THR A 146 -23.76 -8.10 17.87
CA THR A 146 -24.67 -9.06 17.25
C THR A 146 -23.93 -10.33 16.82
N CYS A 147 -22.77 -10.20 16.16
CA CYS A 147 -21.96 -11.35 15.77
C CYS A 147 -21.55 -12.19 16.99
N ILE A 148 -21.23 -11.54 18.11
CA ILE A 148 -20.79 -12.19 19.35
C ILE A 148 -21.97 -12.79 20.13
N ALA A 149 -23.04 -12.03 20.36
CA ALA A 149 -24.17 -12.46 21.19
C ALA A 149 -25.00 -13.55 20.50
N GLU A 150 -25.17 -13.45 19.19
CA GLU A 150 -25.94 -14.42 18.42
C GLU A 150 -25.08 -15.57 17.87
N GLN A 151 -23.75 -15.48 17.97
CA GLN A 151 -22.79 -16.43 17.38
C GLN A 151 -23.08 -16.67 15.89
N LYS A 152 -23.26 -15.59 15.14
CA LYS A 152 -23.56 -15.62 13.71
C LYS A 152 -22.48 -14.88 12.91
N PRO A 153 -22.17 -15.34 11.69
CA PRO A 153 -21.27 -14.62 10.81
C PRO A 153 -21.78 -13.20 10.52
N SER A 154 -20.85 -12.30 10.27
CA SER A 154 -21.16 -10.93 9.85
C SER A 154 -21.87 -10.93 8.49
N VAL A 155 -22.61 -9.86 8.20
CA VAL A 155 -23.55 -9.77 7.06
C VAL A 155 -22.87 -10.08 5.72
N HIS A 156 -21.62 -9.66 5.55
CA HIS A 156 -20.82 -9.82 4.34
C HIS A 156 -19.78 -10.95 4.44
N TYR A 157 -19.79 -11.76 5.50
CA TYR A 157 -18.84 -12.85 5.64
C TYR A 157 -19.07 -13.92 4.56
N GLY A 158 -18.02 -14.25 3.80
CA GLY A 158 -18.07 -15.26 2.74
C GLY A 158 -18.83 -14.85 1.46
N ARG A 159 -19.05 -13.55 1.27
CA ARG A 159 -19.63 -12.97 0.05
C ARG A 159 -18.52 -12.68 -0.97
N ASP A 160 -18.56 -13.37 -2.11
CA ASP A 160 -17.59 -13.18 -3.20
C ASP A 160 -18.01 -12.09 -4.20
N ASP A 161 -19.22 -11.53 -4.06
CA ASP A 161 -19.75 -10.44 -4.91
C ASP A 161 -19.26 -9.05 -4.50
N LEU A 162 -18.55 -8.93 -3.37
CA LEU A 162 -18.04 -7.68 -2.83
C LEU A 162 -16.52 -7.61 -2.97
N ASN A 163 -16.03 -6.52 -3.59
CA ASN A 163 -14.60 -6.29 -3.78
C ASN A 163 -14.07 -5.31 -2.73
N TYR A 164 -13.05 -5.73 -1.99
CA TYR A 164 -12.26 -4.86 -1.11
C TYR A 164 -10.96 -4.51 -1.82
N ILE A 165 -10.79 -3.24 -2.17
CA ILE A 165 -9.61 -2.79 -2.91
C ILE A 165 -8.64 -2.11 -1.95
N ALA A 166 -7.47 -2.71 -1.77
CA ALA A 166 -6.37 -2.12 -1.03
C ALA A 166 -5.42 -1.37 -1.98
N LYS A 167 -5.08 -0.13 -1.63
CA LYS A 167 -4.03 0.64 -2.32
C LYS A 167 -3.02 1.17 -1.30
N VAL A 168 -1.87 0.50 -1.21
CA VAL A 168 -0.70 1.02 -0.48
C VAL A 168 0.05 1.96 -1.43
N THR A 169 0.03 3.26 -1.15
CA THR A 169 0.77 4.25 -1.94
C THR A 169 1.43 5.30 -1.04
N ALA A 170 2.40 6.00 -1.61
CA ALA A 170 2.97 7.22 -1.06
C ALA A 170 3.01 8.28 -2.16
N PRO A 171 2.83 9.58 -1.84
CA PRO A 171 2.85 10.64 -2.86
C PRO A 171 4.12 10.66 -3.72
N CYS A 172 5.26 10.22 -3.17
CA CYS A 172 6.50 10.08 -3.93
C CYS A 172 6.42 8.98 -5.01
N ILE A 173 5.70 7.87 -4.76
CA ILE A 173 5.46 6.80 -5.73
C ILE A 173 4.54 7.31 -6.84
N ASP A 174 3.45 8.00 -6.47
CA ASP A 174 2.47 8.51 -7.43
C ASP A 174 3.08 9.60 -8.35
N MET A 175 3.99 10.43 -7.82
CA MET A 175 4.71 11.43 -8.62
C MET A 175 5.85 10.86 -9.47
N CYS A 176 6.33 9.66 -9.16
CA CYS A 176 7.40 9.05 -9.95
C CYS A 176 6.81 8.53 -11.28
N PRO A 177 7.31 8.95 -12.45
CA PRO A 177 6.80 8.44 -13.73
C PRO A 177 6.97 6.93 -13.93
N SER A 178 7.90 6.32 -13.20
CA SER A 178 8.14 4.87 -13.21
C SER A 178 7.48 4.14 -12.03
N HIS A 179 6.74 4.86 -11.17
CA HIS A 179 6.11 4.31 -9.97
C HIS A 179 7.03 3.40 -9.14
N VAL A 180 8.29 3.83 -8.95
CA VAL A 180 9.27 3.11 -8.14
C VAL A 180 8.79 3.04 -6.69
N ASP A 181 9.00 1.91 -6.02
CA ASP A 181 8.75 1.76 -4.58
C ASP A 181 9.81 2.52 -3.76
N ILE A 182 9.63 3.84 -3.70
CA ILE A 182 10.52 4.77 -3.02
C ILE A 182 10.62 4.50 -1.52
N PRO A 183 9.51 4.29 -0.78
CA PRO A 183 9.57 3.91 0.62
C PRO A 183 10.41 2.65 0.85
N ALA A 184 10.23 1.59 0.04
CA ALA A 184 10.98 0.35 0.23
C ALA A 184 12.49 0.55 0.07
N TYR A 185 12.96 1.21 -0.99
CA TYR A 185 14.40 1.36 -1.16
C TYR A 185 15.04 2.33 -0.17
N ILE A 186 14.32 3.36 0.31
CA ILE A 186 14.80 4.25 1.37
C ILE A 186 14.96 3.47 2.67
N GLU A 187 14.00 2.61 3.00
CA GLU A 187 14.08 1.75 4.17
C GLU A 187 15.19 0.69 4.06
N GLY A 188 15.50 0.21 2.86
CA GLY A 188 16.67 -0.64 2.61
C GLY A 188 18.00 0.10 2.82
N VAL A 189 18.11 1.36 2.35
CA VAL A 189 19.28 2.22 2.60
C VAL A 189 19.45 2.49 4.10
N ARG A 190 18.36 2.85 4.78
CA ARG A 190 18.35 3.14 6.22
C ARG A 190 18.90 1.98 7.05
N ASP A 191 18.58 0.75 6.65
CA ASP A 191 19.01 -0.47 7.34
C ASP A 191 20.34 -1.03 6.80
N MET A 192 20.98 -0.33 5.86
CA MET A 192 22.23 -0.75 5.20
C MET A 192 22.09 -2.08 4.44
N VAL A 193 20.88 -2.40 3.97
CA VAL A 193 20.57 -3.56 3.14
C VAL A 193 20.46 -3.13 1.68
N PHE A 194 21.60 -2.78 1.09
CA PHE A 194 21.68 -2.13 -0.23
C PHE A 194 21.22 -3.01 -1.40
N THR A 195 21.31 -4.34 -1.27
CA THR A 195 20.82 -5.28 -2.28
C THR A 195 19.30 -5.27 -2.38
N GLU A 196 18.59 -5.29 -1.25
CA GLU A 196 17.13 -5.18 -1.20
C GLU A 196 16.66 -3.79 -1.66
N SER A 197 17.41 -2.73 -1.31
CA SER A 197 17.16 -1.38 -1.82
C SER A 197 17.27 -1.30 -3.35
N LEU A 198 18.30 -1.92 -3.93
CA LEU A 198 18.45 -1.98 -5.39
C LEU A 198 17.35 -2.82 -6.05
N GLU A 199 16.99 -3.95 -5.46
CA GLU A 199 15.91 -4.81 -5.94
C GLU A 199 14.58 -4.05 -6.01
N ALA A 200 14.20 -3.38 -4.91
CA ALA A 200 13.01 -2.53 -4.86
C ALA A 200 13.02 -1.42 -5.93
N THR A 201 14.18 -0.82 -6.19
CA THR A 201 14.35 0.19 -7.26
C THR A 201 14.13 -0.43 -8.65
N ARG A 202 14.73 -1.59 -8.91
CA ARG A 202 14.74 -2.24 -10.22
C ARG A 202 13.44 -2.96 -10.59
N GLN A 203 12.50 -3.11 -9.65
CA GLN A 203 11.16 -3.65 -9.94
C GLN A 203 10.50 -2.93 -11.12
N THR A 204 10.69 -1.61 -11.22
CA THR A 204 10.12 -0.79 -12.31
C THR A 204 11.14 0.07 -13.05
N MET A 205 12.37 0.21 -12.53
CA MET A 205 13.41 1.08 -13.08
C MET A 205 14.72 0.32 -13.32
N PRO A 206 14.89 -0.32 -14.49
CA PRO A 206 16.10 -1.13 -14.79
C PRO A 206 17.38 -0.29 -14.79
N LEU A 207 17.30 0.97 -15.21
CA LEU A 207 18.42 1.91 -15.29
C LEU A 207 18.65 2.67 -13.98
N ALA A 208 18.60 1.97 -12.84
CA ALA A 208 18.75 2.55 -11.51
C ALA A 208 20.03 3.39 -11.35
N HIS A 209 21.16 2.93 -11.91
CA HIS A 209 22.45 3.63 -11.93
C HIS A 209 22.36 5.04 -12.52
N THR A 210 21.76 5.14 -13.71
CA THR A 210 21.60 6.40 -14.43
C THR A 210 20.58 7.28 -13.73
N CYS A 211 19.43 6.74 -13.37
CA CYS A 211 18.36 7.48 -12.70
C CYS A 211 18.67 7.88 -11.24
N GLY A 212 19.73 7.36 -10.63
CA GLY A 212 20.28 7.87 -9.37
C GLY A 212 21.15 9.12 -9.54
N ARG A 213 21.42 9.56 -10.77
CA ARG A 213 22.35 10.68 -11.07
C ARG A 213 21.72 11.80 -11.88
N VAL A 214 20.77 11.48 -12.76
CA VAL A 214 20.21 12.47 -13.72
C VAL A 214 18.70 12.67 -13.57
N CYS A 215 18.08 12.02 -12.58
CA CYS A 215 16.63 12.10 -12.41
C CYS A 215 16.22 13.51 -11.98
N PRO A 216 15.16 14.10 -12.57
CA PRO A 216 14.63 15.41 -12.14
C PRO A 216 13.84 15.35 -10.82
N HIS A 217 13.78 14.17 -10.19
CA HIS A 217 13.25 13.93 -8.83
C HIS A 217 11.93 14.64 -8.46
N PRO A 218 10.85 14.54 -9.29
CA PRO A 218 9.54 15.14 -8.97
C PRO A 218 8.90 14.50 -7.72
N CYS A 219 9.38 13.33 -7.31
CA CYS A 219 8.98 12.67 -6.08
C CYS A 219 9.42 13.43 -4.81
N GLU A 220 10.47 14.24 -4.87
CA GLU A 220 10.93 15.07 -3.76
C GLU A 220 9.98 16.24 -3.52
N ASP A 221 9.44 16.84 -4.60
CA ASP A 221 8.46 17.93 -4.51
C ASP A 221 7.15 17.51 -3.80
N ALA A 222 6.76 16.24 -3.93
CA ALA A 222 5.60 15.68 -3.23
C ALA A 222 5.91 14.98 -1.92
N CYS A 223 7.16 15.04 -1.44
CA CYS A 223 7.56 14.35 -0.22
C CYS A 223 6.79 14.89 0.99
N ARG A 224 6.01 14.03 1.67
CA ARG A 224 5.24 14.44 2.86
C ARG A 224 6.12 14.92 4.02
N ARG A 225 7.42 14.62 4.03
CA ARG A 225 8.36 15.12 5.03
C ARG A 225 8.48 16.64 5.01
N ALA A 226 8.25 17.29 3.86
CA ALA A 226 8.19 18.74 3.72
C ALA A 226 7.11 19.41 4.58
N ASN A 227 6.11 18.66 5.08
CA ASN A 227 5.13 19.18 6.03
C ASN A 227 5.72 19.38 7.45
N LEU A 228 6.90 18.82 7.71
CA LEU A 228 7.60 18.92 8.99
C LEU A 228 8.87 19.76 8.85
N ASP A 229 9.72 19.44 7.88
CA ASP A 229 10.98 20.14 7.59
C ASP A 229 11.26 20.20 6.07
N GLU A 230 12.10 19.32 5.55
CA GLU A 230 12.55 19.33 4.15
C GLU A 230 12.32 17.96 3.48
N PRO A 231 12.14 17.91 2.15
CA PRO A 231 12.08 16.65 1.42
C PRO A 231 13.28 15.76 1.68
N ILE A 232 13.05 14.45 1.66
CA ILE A 232 14.14 13.48 1.65
C ILE A 232 14.90 13.62 0.32
N SER A 233 16.23 13.49 0.33
CA SER A 233 17.06 13.40 -0.88
C SER A 233 16.89 12.03 -1.58
N ILE A 234 15.69 11.80 -2.11
CA ILE A 234 15.21 10.54 -2.70
C ILE A 234 16.13 10.09 -3.86
N MET A 235 16.56 11.00 -4.75
CA MET A 235 17.45 10.64 -5.86
C MET A 235 18.81 10.14 -5.36
N GLU A 236 19.42 10.84 -4.41
CA GLU A 236 20.73 10.48 -3.86
C GLU A 236 20.67 9.13 -3.14
N LEU A 237 19.59 8.84 -2.40
CA LEU A 237 19.42 7.55 -1.75
C LEU A 237 19.25 6.40 -2.77
N LYS A 238 18.54 6.64 -3.88
CA LYS A 238 18.36 5.65 -4.96
C LYS A 238 19.70 5.17 -5.52
N ARG A 239 20.68 6.08 -5.61
CA ARG A 239 22.01 5.79 -6.15
C ARG A 239 22.76 4.75 -5.32
N LEU A 240 22.57 4.72 -4.00
CA LEU A 240 23.38 3.91 -3.08
C LEU A 240 23.29 2.40 -3.36
N GLY A 241 22.09 1.87 -3.61
CA GLY A 241 21.93 0.45 -3.95
C GLY A 241 22.68 0.07 -5.22
N ALA A 242 22.60 0.92 -6.24
CA ALA A 242 23.26 0.69 -7.52
C ALA A 242 24.78 0.79 -7.40
N ASP A 243 25.31 1.83 -6.75
CA ASP A 243 26.74 1.99 -6.52
C ASP A 243 27.30 0.82 -5.69
N TYR A 244 26.57 0.37 -4.67
CA TYR A 244 26.96 -0.80 -3.88
C TYR A 244 27.17 -2.06 -4.73
N GLU A 245 26.27 -2.33 -5.69
CA GLU A 245 26.42 -3.45 -6.64
C GLU A 245 27.75 -3.36 -7.42
N THR A 246 28.08 -2.18 -7.93
CA THR A 246 29.32 -1.97 -8.72
C THR A 246 30.57 -2.04 -7.85
N ASP A 247 30.56 -1.33 -6.73
CA ASP A 247 31.71 -1.21 -5.83
C ASP A 247 32.11 -2.54 -5.19
N HIS A 248 31.14 -3.45 -5.02
CA HIS A 248 31.37 -4.79 -4.46
C HIS A 248 31.45 -5.88 -5.54
N GLY A 249 31.43 -5.51 -6.83
CA GLY A 249 31.55 -6.45 -7.95
C GLY A 249 30.42 -7.49 -7.98
N LEU A 250 29.22 -7.12 -7.54
CA LEU A 250 28.06 -7.99 -7.63
C LEU A 250 27.63 -8.13 -9.10
N GLY A 251 27.09 -9.30 -9.44
CA GLY A 251 26.40 -9.46 -10.73
C GLY A 251 25.16 -8.58 -10.79
N PHE A 252 24.61 -8.39 -12.00
CA PHE A 252 23.37 -7.62 -12.16
C PHE A 252 22.24 -8.26 -11.32
N LEU A 253 21.77 -7.54 -10.30
CA LEU A 253 20.64 -7.97 -9.48
C LEU A 253 19.34 -7.83 -10.27
N HIS A 254 18.84 -8.97 -10.75
CA HIS A 254 17.54 -9.08 -11.40
C HIS A 254 16.45 -9.32 -10.35
N PRO A 255 15.45 -8.42 -10.23
CA PRO A 255 14.33 -8.65 -9.31
C PRO A 255 13.42 -9.79 -9.73
N GLN A 256 13.49 -10.20 -11.02
CA GLN A 256 12.71 -11.28 -11.59
C GLN A 256 13.63 -12.13 -12.46
N GLU A 257 13.50 -13.45 -12.35
CA GLU A 257 14.24 -14.36 -13.22
C GLU A 257 13.70 -14.27 -14.66
N PRO A 258 14.58 -14.14 -15.68
CA PRO A 258 14.14 -14.16 -17.07
C PRO A 258 13.45 -15.47 -17.42
N LYS A 259 12.30 -15.37 -18.09
CA LYS A 259 11.61 -16.54 -18.65
C LYS A 259 12.49 -17.22 -19.70
N PRO A 260 12.39 -18.55 -19.85
CA PRO A 260 13.09 -19.25 -20.92
C PRO A 260 12.69 -18.68 -22.28
N LEU A 261 13.63 -18.72 -23.23
CA LEU A 261 13.38 -18.25 -24.59
C LEU A 261 12.13 -18.94 -25.17
N ARG A 262 11.18 -18.14 -25.65
CA ARG A 262 9.90 -18.62 -26.18
C ARG A 262 10.06 -19.57 -27.38
N ASN A 263 11.18 -19.46 -28.12
CA ASN A 263 11.49 -20.26 -29.31
C ASN A 263 10.35 -20.29 -30.37
N ASP A 264 9.49 -19.27 -30.41
CA ASP A 264 8.32 -19.21 -31.28
C ASP A 264 8.61 -18.62 -32.67
N GLY A 265 9.90 -18.44 -33.00
CA GLY A 265 10.38 -17.91 -34.27
C GLY A 265 10.20 -16.39 -34.45
N LYS A 266 9.57 -15.69 -33.50
CA LYS A 266 9.42 -14.24 -33.55
C LYS A 266 10.73 -13.55 -33.18
N LYS A 267 11.05 -12.46 -33.88
CA LYS A 267 12.24 -11.63 -33.65
C LYS A 267 11.81 -10.19 -33.48
N VAL A 268 12.38 -9.51 -32.49
CA VAL A 268 12.14 -8.08 -32.26
C VAL A 268 13.44 -7.32 -32.50
N ALA A 269 13.36 -6.29 -33.34
CA ALA A 269 14.45 -5.35 -33.58
C ALA A 269 14.14 -4.03 -32.85
N ILE A 270 15.10 -3.51 -32.10
CA ILE A 270 15.02 -2.20 -31.43
C ILE A 270 16.04 -1.28 -32.09
N VAL A 271 15.59 -0.13 -32.60
CA VAL A 271 16.47 0.89 -33.20
C VAL A 271 16.70 1.99 -32.19
N GLY A 272 17.96 2.16 -31.78
CA GLY A 272 18.42 3.07 -30.73
C GLY A 272 18.70 2.35 -29.41
N ALA A 273 19.89 2.60 -28.84
CA ALA A 273 20.37 2.09 -27.56
C ALA A 273 20.32 3.14 -26.43
N GLY A 274 19.49 4.17 -26.58
CA GLY A 274 19.18 5.10 -25.50
C GLY A 274 18.26 4.49 -24.42
N PRO A 275 17.86 5.26 -23.40
CA PRO A 275 17.11 4.75 -22.25
C PRO A 275 15.82 3.99 -22.61
N ALA A 276 15.08 4.46 -23.61
CA ALA A 276 13.86 3.82 -24.09
C ALA A 276 14.15 2.45 -24.73
N GLY A 277 15.18 2.37 -25.58
CA GLY A 277 15.57 1.13 -26.26
C GLY A 277 16.10 0.08 -25.30
N LEU A 278 16.98 0.47 -24.37
CA LEU A 278 17.51 -0.44 -23.35
C LEU A 278 16.43 -0.93 -22.38
N THR A 279 15.50 -0.07 -21.99
CA THR A 279 14.37 -0.45 -21.12
C THR A 279 13.43 -1.43 -21.83
N ALA A 280 13.11 -1.17 -23.10
CA ALA A 280 12.30 -2.09 -23.91
C ALA A 280 13.00 -3.45 -24.07
N ALA A 281 14.31 -3.44 -24.37
CA ALA A 281 15.10 -4.66 -24.48
C ALA A 281 15.12 -5.47 -23.18
N TYR A 282 15.28 -4.79 -22.03
CA TYR A 282 15.28 -5.41 -20.71
C TYR A 282 13.98 -6.17 -20.43
N TYR A 283 12.82 -5.50 -20.56
CA TYR A 283 11.53 -6.13 -20.26
C TYR A 283 11.15 -7.23 -21.27
N LEU A 284 11.47 -7.06 -22.56
CA LEU A 284 11.29 -8.13 -23.55
C LEU A 284 12.18 -9.34 -23.25
N GLY A 285 13.42 -9.11 -22.82
CA GLY A 285 14.35 -10.15 -22.39
C GLY A 285 13.83 -10.93 -21.18
N LEU A 286 13.25 -10.25 -20.19
CA LEU A 286 12.59 -10.90 -19.04
C LEU A 286 11.43 -11.81 -19.46
N GLU A 287 10.71 -11.45 -20.53
CA GLU A 287 9.62 -12.25 -21.11
C GLU A 287 10.11 -13.39 -22.05
N GLY A 288 11.43 -13.63 -22.12
CA GLY A 288 12.01 -14.68 -22.96
C GLY A 288 11.92 -14.37 -24.46
N ILE A 289 11.80 -13.10 -24.84
CA ILE A 289 11.76 -12.65 -26.23
C ILE A 289 13.16 -12.27 -26.68
N LYS A 290 13.63 -12.88 -27.77
CA LYS A 290 14.92 -12.51 -28.37
C LYS A 290 14.81 -11.13 -29.03
N VAL A 291 15.64 -10.20 -28.56
CA VAL A 291 15.76 -8.84 -29.09
C VAL A 291 17.15 -8.62 -29.70
N ASP A 292 17.19 -7.91 -30.82
CA ASP A 292 18.43 -7.40 -31.43
C ASP A 292 18.36 -5.86 -31.40
N ILE A 293 19.36 -5.19 -30.81
CA ILE A 293 19.45 -3.73 -30.71
C ILE A 293 20.39 -3.20 -31.80
N PHE A 294 19.95 -2.19 -32.54
CA PHE A 294 20.73 -1.50 -33.57
C PHE A 294 20.99 -0.06 -33.12
N GLU A 295 22.26 0.32 -33.03
CA GLU A 295 22.70 1.66 -32.64
C GLU A 295 23.71 2.19 -33.67
N GLU A 296 23.63 3.48 -33.96
CA GLU A 296 24.54 4.17 -34.88
C GLU A 296 25.88 4.46 -34.19
N LEU A 297 25.84 4.83 -32.91
CA LEU A 297 27.01 5.19 -32.14
C LEU A 297 27.87 3.97 -31.74
N PRO A 298 29.19 4.16 -31.55
CA PRO A 298 30.10 3.07 -31.21
C PRO A 298 29.95 2.55 -29.78
N VAL A 299 29.18 3.23 -28.93
CA VAL A 299 28.96 2.88 -27.53
C VAL A 299 27.46 2.93 -27.25
N LEU A 300 26.96 1.96 -26.49
CA LEU A 300 25.55 1.92 -26.03
C LEU A 300 25.34 2.94 -24.91
N GLY A 301 24.16 3.56 -24.86
CA GLY A 301 23.76 4.49 -23.80
C GLY A 301 23.56 5.92 -24.29
#